data_AF-A0A0G0WPW2-F1
#
_entry.id   AF-A0A0G0WPW2-F1
#
_cell.length_a   1.000
_cell.length_b   1.000
_cell.length_c   1.000
_cell.angle_alpha   90.00
_cell.angle_beta   90.00
_cell.angle_gamma   90.00
#
_symmetry.space_group_name_H-M   'P 1'
#
loop_
_entity.id
_entity.type
_entity.pdbx_description
1 polymer ?
#
loop_
_entity_poly.entity_id
_entity_poly.type
_entity_poly.pdbx_seq_one_letter_code
_entity_poly.pdbx_strand_id
1 'polypeptide(L)'
;MPKKKPQKKEKYDKRNALNNLSGREWLLLTKSIWISEKNGDDKFAFQHPAPFLINDIRKLIRFFTKENMVVLDPFCGSGTTLVASARENRKGIGIDLNKKYCQMSRNRLQDLKLRKNQQVICGDLLKKVSEIKGKIDYCVTSPPYHNILRHNGGGLRDSKDKDVRNGSRLGVEYYSNDKRDLGNQTQYKDFLRLLKEAMTEVYKKLRDKKYCSIIISDFTVNKKETNASGDVIRLMQDVGFGFEGAVVLVQNNKPLYPFGYPYAYKMNHHHQYILNFKKV
;
A
#
# COMPACT_ATOMS: atom_id res chain seq x y z
N MET A 1 42.52 -35.87 -7.07
CA MET A 1 41.31 -35.29 -7.70
C MET A 1 40.79 -34.13 -6.86
N PRO A 2 40.67 -32.91 -7.39
CA PRO A 2 40.09 -31.80 -6.64
C PRO A 2 38.61 -32.09 -6.36
N LYS A 3 38.22 -32.11 -5.08
CA LYS A 3 36.82 -32.27 -4.65
C LYS A 3 35.98 -31.14 -5.26
N LYS A 4 35.01 -31.48 -6.12
CA LYS A 4 34.00 -30.52 -6.61
C LYS A 4 33.38 -29.82 -5.41
N LYS A 5 33.49 -28.49 -5.35
CA LYS A 5 32.76 -27.67 -4.35
C LYS A 5 31.28 -28.05 -4.43
N PRO A 6 30.60 -28.34 -3.31
CA PRO A 6 29.19 -28.71 -3.34
C PRO A 6 28.40 -27.60 -4.02
N GLN A 7 27.68 -27.93 -5.09
CA GLN A 7 26.74 -27.00 -5.73
C GLN A 7 25.77 -26.51 -4.64
N LYS A 8 25.71 -25.19 -4.46
CA LYS A 8 24.80 -24.56 -3.51
C LYS A 8 23.38 -24.96 -3.92
N LYS A 9 22.75 -25.85 -3.14
CA LYS A 9 21.38 -26.33 -3.39
C LYS A 9 20.49 -25.10 -3.56
N GLU A 10 19.76 -25.03 -4.67
CA GLU A 10 18.88 -23.88 -4.93
C GLU A 10 17.90 -23.71 -3.77
N LYS A 11 17.72 -22.46 -3.33
CA LYS A 11 16.93 -22.13 -2.14
C LYS A 11 15.43 -22.40 -2.32
N TYR A 12 14.96 -22.56 -3.55
CA TYR A 12 13.55 -22.66 -3.93
C TYR A 12 13.33 -23.75 -5.00
N ASP A 13 12.10 -24.23 -5.15
CA ASP A 13 11.74 -25.23 -6.17
C ASP A 13 11.68 -24.58 -7.57
N LYS A 14 12.35 -25.17 -8.57
CA LYS A 14 12.40 -24.65 -9.95
C LYS A 14 11.03 -24.52 -10.62
N ARG A 15 10.05 -25.33 -10.20
CA ARG A 15 8.67 -25.29 -10.71
C ARG A 15 7.90 -24.07 -10.18
N ASN A 16 8.37 -23.43 -9.12
CA ASN A 16 7.75 -22.23 -8.58
C ASN A 16 7.95 -21.06 -9.54
N ALA A 17 6.93 -20.77 -10.36
CA ALA A 17 6.91 -19.65 -11.28
C ALA A 17 6.59 -18.30 -10.60
N LEU A 18 6.12 -18.31 -9.35
CA LEU A 18 5.65 -17.13 -8.63
C LEU A 18 6.81 -16.34 -8.00
N ASN A 19 7.69 -17.02 -7.27
CA ASN A 19 8.75 -16.38 -6.49
C ASN A 19 10.01 -17.23 -6.34
N ASN A 20 10.97 -16.72 -5.58
CA ASN A 20 12.27 -17.34 -5.30
C ASN A 20 12.40 -17.72 -3.81
N LEU A 21 11.29 -18.08 -3.15
CA LEU A 21 11.24 -18.39 -1.72
C LEU A 21 11.52 -19.87 -1.45
N SER A 22 12.22 -20.15 -0.35
CA SER A 22 12.24 -21.49 0.24
C SER A 22 10.86 -21.91 0.73
N GLY A 23 10.62 -23.21 0.89
CA GLY A 23 9.36 -23.72 1.45
C GLY A 23 9.06 -23.13 2.84
N ARG A 24 10.08 -22.92 3.67
CA ARG A 24 9.93 -22.26 4.99
C ARG A 24 9.48 -20.81 4.87
N GLU A 25 10.11 -20.04 3.99
CA GLU A 25 9.74 -18.63 3.78
C GLU A 25 8.34 -18.51 3.18
N TRP A 26 7.99 -19.42 2.26
CA TRP A 26 6.66 -19.50 1.68
C TRP A 26 5.60 -19.71 2.77
N LEU A 27 5.76 -20.74 3.61
CA LEU A 27 4.81 -21.08 4.68
C LEU A 27 4.64 -19.94 5.70
N LEU A 28 5.70 -19.19 5.99
CA LEU A 28 5.61 -18.03 6.89
C LEU A 28 4.81 -16.89 6.28
N LEU A 29 4.96 -16.64 4.97
CA LEU A 29 4.27 -15.57 4.27
C LEU A 29 2.82 -15.92 3.92
N THR A 30 2.40 -17.19 4.03
CA THR A 30 0.99 -17.59 3.87
C THR A 30 0.16 -17.41 5.15
N LYS A 31 0.74 -16.91 6.25
CA LYS A 31 -0.04 -16.60 7.46
C LYS A 31 -1.04 -15.48 7.19
N SER A 32 -2.27 -15.66 7.68
CA SER A 32 -3.35 -14.67 7.56
C SER A 32 -3.20 -13.46 8.51
N ILE A 33 -2.22 -13.46 9.40
CA ILE A 33 -1.94 -12.36 10.34
C ILE A 33 -0.46 -12.02 10.29
N TRP A 34 -0.15 -10.76 9.99
CA TRP A 34 1.20 -10.20 10.00
C TRP A 34 1.29 -9.07 11.02
N ILE A 35 2.46 -8.95 11.66
CA ILE A 35 2.80 -7.79 12.48
C ILE A 35 3.60 -6.83 11.61
N SER A 36 3.20 -5.56 11.56
CA SER A 36 3.84 -4.53 10.76
C SER A 36 5.23 -4.19 11.28
N GLU A 37 6.22 -4.17 10.39
CA GLU A 37 7.63 -4.02 10.73
C GLU A 37 8.20 -2.68 10.25
N LYS A 38 8.73 -1.89 11.19
CA LYS A 38 9.43 -0.64 10.90
C LYS A 38 10.79 -0.88 10.23
N ASN A 39 11.17 0.06 9.40
CA ASN A 39 12.48 0.19 8.77
C ASN A 39 13.06 1.58 9.09
N GLY A 40 14.39 1.69 9.23
CA GLY A 40 15.05 2.97 9.50
C GLY A 40 14.78 4.03 8.42
N ASP A 41 14.48 3.59 7.19
CA ASP A 41 14.22 4.44 6.02
C ASP A 41 12.73 4.80 5.87
N ASP A 42 11.87 4.40 6.80
CA ASP A 42 10.47 4.84 6.85
C ASP A 42 10.34 6.28 7.37
N LYS A 43 11.42 6.89 7.88
CA LYS A 43 11.42 8.29 8.38
C LYS A 43 10.80 9.28 7.41
N PHE A 44 11.08 9.13 6.12
CA PHE A 44 10.52 9.95 5.04
C PHE A 44 9.04 9.67 4.78
N ALA A 45 8.59 8.44 5.03
CA ALA A 45 7.20 8.06 4.82
C ALA A 45 6.28 8.68 5.88
N PHE A 46 6.78 9.02 7.08
CA PHE A 46 5.99 9.69 8.12
C PHE A 46 5.61 11.15 7.81
N GLN A 47 6.18 11.76 6.76
CA GLN A 47 5.66 13.02 6.20
C GLN A 47 4.34 12.81 5.43
N HIS A 48 3.91 11.55 5.26
CA HIS A 48 2.60 11.20 4.75
C HIS A 48 1.64 10.79 5.88
N PRO A 49 0.34 11.05 5.71
CA PRO A 49 -0.67 10.78 6.73
C PRO A 49 -0.91 9.31 7.07
N ALA A 50 -0.53 8.39 6.19
CA ALA A 50 -0.78 6.95 6.35
C ALA A 50 0.16 6.08 5.49
N PRO A 51 1.48 6.12 5.69
CA PRO A 51 2.40 5.26 4.95
C PRO A 51 2.24 3.80 5.38
N PHE A 52 2.19 2.89 4.41
CA PHE A 52 2.53 1.50 4.65
C PHE A 52 4.06 1.34 4.61
N LEU A 53 4.63 0.39 5.37
CA LEU A 53 6.06 0.34 5.70
C LEU A 53 6.88 -0.47 4.69
N ILE A 54 8.16 -0.12 4.52
CA ILE A 54 9.05 -0.76 3.53
C ILE A 54 9.10 -2.28 3.72
N ASN A 55 9.27 -2.77 4.94
CA ASN A 55 9.47 -4.21 5.18
C ASN A 55 8.22 -5.03 4.84
N ASP A 56 7.03 -4.50 5.11
CA ASP A 56 5.77 -5.18 4.78
C ASP A 56 5.60 -5.34 3.26
N ILE A 57 6.02 -4.34 2.49
CA ILE A 57 5.95 -4.38 1.02
C ILE A 57 7.03 -5.25 0.41
N ARG A 58 8.21 -5.28 1.02
CA ARG A 58 9.25 -6.23 0.61
C ARG A 58 8.74 -7.67 0.72
N LYS A 59 8.01 -8.02 1.79
CA LYS A 59 7.38 -9.35 1.93
C LYS A 59 6.44 -9.65 0.76
N LEU A 60 5.55 -8.70 0.44
CA LEU A 60 4.60 -8.86 -0.67
C LEU A 60 5.29 -8.97 -2.04
N ILE A 61 6.22 -8.07 -2.34
CA ILE A 61 7.00 -8.11 -3.59
C ILE A 61 7.74 -9.44 -3.71
N ARG A 62 8.41 -9.88 -2.64
CA ARG A 62 9.10 -11.18 -2.63
C ARG A 62 8.15 -12.34 -2.85
N PHE A 63 6.93 -12.28 -2.35
CA PHE A 63 5.95 -13.35 -2.48
C PHE A 63 5.32 -13.41 -3.87
N PHE A 64 4.98 -12.27 -4.47
CA PHE A 64 4.24 -12.24 -5.73
C PHE A 64 5.11 -12.07 -6.98
N THR A 65 6.44 -11.97 -6.82
CA THR A 65 7.36 -11.79 -7.96
C THR A 65 8.66 -12.58 -7.84
N LYS A 66 9.27 -12.85 -8.99
CA LYS A 66 10.70 -13.17 -9.12
C LYS A 66 11.53 -11.88 -9.29
N GLU A 67 12.85 -12.01 -9.15
CA GLU A 67 13.76 -10.90 -9.46
C GLU A 67 13.58 -10.40 -10.91
N ASN A 68 13.90 -9.13 -11.14
CA ASN A 68 13.77 -8.41 -12.41
C ASN A 68 12.35 -8.21 -12.96
N MET A 69 11.32 -8.77 -12.31
CA MET A 69 9.92 -8.51 -12.63
C MET A 69 9.53 -7.05 -12.33
N VAL A 70 8.43 -6.62 -12.96
CA VAL A 70 7.95 -5.23 -12.89
C VAL A 70 6.83 -5.10 -11.85
N VAL A 71 7.03 -4.22 -10.87
CA VAL A 71 6.08 -3.88 -9.81
C VAL A 71 5.52 -2.48 -10.08
N LEU A 72 4.19 -2.34 -10.08
CA LEU A 72 3.49 -1.06 -10.19
C LEU A 72 2.90 -0.62 -8.85
N ASP A 73 3.05 0.66 -8.55
CA ASP A 73 2.23 1.38 -7.57
C ASP A 73 1.48 2.54 -8.27
N PRO A 74 0.16 2.43 -8.50
CA PRO A 74 -0.63 3.46 -9.16
C PRO A 74 -0.84 4.73 -8.32
N PHE A 75 -0.50 4.71 -7.02
CA PHE A 75 -0.67 5.83 -6.08
C PHE A 75 0.58 6.01 -5.21
N CYS A 76 1.73 6.21 -5.86
CA CYS A 76 3.02 5.89 -5.24
C CYS A 76 3.44 6.79 -4.08
N GLY A 77 2.87 7.99 -3.93
CA GLY A 77 3.15 8.89 -2.80
C GLY A 77 4.65 9.12 -2.56
N SER A 78 5.12 8.83 -1.35
CA SER A 78 6.55 8.90 -0.96
C SER A 78 7.45 7.81 -1.57
N GLY A 79 6.91 6.93 -2.42
CA GLY A 79 7.68 5.91 -3.13
C GLY A 79 8.11 4.71 -2.31
N THR A 80 7.39 4.34 -1.24
CA THR A 80 7.71 3.15 -0.43
C THR A 80 7.80 1.89 -1.30
N THR A 81 6.85 1.69 -2.22
CA THR A 81 6.87 0.54 -3.15
C THR A 81 8.10 0.52 -4.04
N LEU A 82 8.60 1.67 -4.48
CA LEU A 82 9.82 1.76 -5.29
C LEU A 82 11.08 1.42 -4.50
N VAL A 83 11.18 1.92 -3.26
CA VAL A 83 12.28 1.57 -2.35
C VAL A 83 12.27 0.06 -2.07
N ALA A 84 11.10 -0.51 -1.78
CA ALA A 84 10.94 -1.94 -1.56
C ALA A 84 11.29 -2.76 -2.83
N SER A 85 10.85 -2.32 -4.00
CA SER A 85 11.16 -2.97 -5.29
C SER A 85 12.67 -2.98 -5.54
N ALA A 86 13.34 -1.84 -5.35
CA ALA A 86 14.79 -1.75 -5.55
C ALA A 86 15.57 -2.67 -4.59
N ARG A 87 15.18 -2.71 -3.31
CA ARG A 87 15.80 -3.58 -2.28
C ARG A 87 15.63 -5.07 -2.56
N GLU A 88 14.58 -5.41 -3.30
CA GLU A 88 14.32 -6.77 -3.73
C GLU A 88 14.80 -7.02 -5.16
N ASN A 89 15.60 -6.16 -5.81
CA ASN A 89 16.04 -6.39 -7.20
C ASN A 89 14.88 -6.53 -8.22
N ARG A 90 13.79 -5.77 -8.02
CA ARG A 90 12.67 -5.65 -8.96
C ARG A 90 12.68 -4.26 -9.63
N LYS A 91 12.06 -4.17 -10.81
CA LYS A 91 11.85 -2.88 -11.49
C LYS A 91 10.58 -2.27 -10.94
N GLY A 92 10.65 -1.08 -10.37
CA GLY A 92 9.49 -0.39 -9.81
C GLY A 92 9.02 0.73 -10.72
N ILE A 93 7.71 0.85 -10.88
CA ILE A 93 7.05 1.97 -11.53
C ILE A 93 6.05 2.56 -10.54
N GLY A 94 6.17 3.85 -10.26
CA GLY A 94 5.28 4.59 -9.39
C GLY A 94 4.61 5.70 -10.17
N ILE A 95 3.29 5.80 -10.08
CA ILE A 95 2.51 6.90 -10.64
C ILE A 95 1.91 7.69 -9.49
N ASP A 96 1.99 9.02 -9.57
CA ASP A 96 1.28 9.90 -8.64
C ASP A 96 0.83 11.18 -9.36
N LEU A 97 -0.34 11.69 -9.01
CA LEU A 97 -0.88 12.92 -9.56
C LEU A 97 -0.19 14.16 -8.97
N ASN A 98 0.25 14.08 -7.70
CA ASN A 98 0.87 15.19 -7.00
C ASN A 98 2.37 15.29 -7.30
N LYS A 99 2.75 16.38 -7.96
CA LYS A 99 4.15 16.71 -8.29
C LYS A 99 5.07 16.76 -7.06
N LYS A 100 4.57 17.22 -5.90
CA LYS A 100 5.35 17.25 -4.64
C LYS A 100 5.70 15.85 -4.18
N TYR A 101 4.76 14.91 -4.21
CA TYR A 101 4.99 13.51 -3.84
C TYR A 101 5.90 12.80 -4.82
N CYS A 102 5.72 13.01 -6.13
CA CYS A 102 6.69 12.54 -7.09
C CYS A 102 8.12 13.02 -6.79
N GLN A 103 8.29 14.31 -6.49
CA GLN A 103 9.61 14.87 -6.23
C GLN A 103 10.20 14.28 -4.94
N MET A 104 9.38 14.14 -3.89
CA MET A 104 9.77 13.46 -2.66
C MET A 104 10.23 12.02 -2.93
N SER A 105 9.48 11.26 -3.73
CA SER A 105 9.85 9.90 -4.14
C SER A 105 11.19 9.85 -4.88
N ARG A 106 11.41 10.77 -5.84
CA ARG A 106 12.68 10.87 -6.59
C ARG A 106 13.87 11.23 -5.72
N ASN A 107 13.68 12.12 -4.75
CA ASN A 107 14.71 12.51 -3.79
C ASN A 107 15.03 11.32 -2.87
N ARG A 108 14.01 10.67 -2.30
CA ARG A 108 14.18 9.48 -1.46
C ARG A 108 14.95 8.36 -2.17
N LEU A 109 14.66 8.10 -3.45
CA LEU A 109 15.41 7.14 -4.25
C LEU A 109 16.85 7.57 -4.53
N GLN A 110 17.11 8.88 -4.64
CA GLN A 110 18.45 9.43 -4.80
C GLN A 110 19.29 9.23 -3.54
N ASP A 111 18.75 9.65 -2.41
CA ASP A 111 19.44 9.66 -1.12
C ASP A 111 19.83 8.23 -0.70
N LEU A 112 18.93 7.28 -0.96
CA LEU A 112 19.16 5.85 -0.72
C LEU A 112 20.00 5.17 -1.80
N LYS A 113 20.38 5.87 -2.88
CA LYS A 113 21.11 5.32 -4.05
C LYS A 113 20.38 4.16 -4.72
N LEU A 114 19.04 4.22 -4.78
CA LEU A 114 18.15 3.18 -5.30
C LEU A 114 17.47 3.55 -6.63
N ARG A 115 17.97 4.54 -7.37
CA ARG A 115 17.35 5.00 -8.63
C ARG A 115 17.35 3.96 -9.76
N LYS A 116 18.28 3.01 -9.75
CA LYS A 116 18.43 2.04 -10.84
C LYS A 116 17.15 1.22 -10.99
N ASN A 117 16.60 1.19 -12.21
CA ASN A 117 15.37 0.49 -12.56
C ASN A 117 14.10 0.95 -11.81
N GLN A 118 14.11 2.15 -11.20
CA GLN A 118 12.93 2.73 -10.55
C GLN A 118 12.46 3.96 -11.31
N GLN A 119 11.19 3.97 -11.70
CA GLN A 119 10.58 5.05 -12.48
C GLN A 119 9.47 5.74 -11.68
N VAL A 120 9.55 7.07 -11.57
CA VAL A 120 8.50 7.92 -10.97
C VAL A 120 7.86 8.76 -12.06
N ILE A 121 6.60 8.49 -12.37
CA ILE A 121 5.80 9.16 -13.39
C ILE A 121 4.82 10.11 -12.69
N CYS A 122 4.85 11.39 -13.04
CA CYS A 122 3.85 12.34 -12.55
C CYS A 122 2.73 12.51 -13.56
N GLY A 123 1.50 12.37 -13.09
CA GLY A 123 0.32 12.69 -13.87
C GLY A 123 -0.88 11.83 -13.51
N ASP A 124 -1.93 12.03 -14.31
CA ASP A 124 -3.17 11.30 -14.21
C ASP A 124 -2.96 9.82 -14.55
N LEU A 125 -3.25 8.95 -13.59
CA LEU A 125 -3.11 7.49 -13.72
C LEU A 125 -3.81 6.96 -14.99
N LEU A 126 -5.04 7.42 -15.27
CA LEU A 126 -5.83 6.95 -16.41
C LEU A 126 -5.14 7.23 -17.74
N LYS A 127 -4.28 8.26 -17.79
CA LYS A 127 -3.46 8.59 -18.96
C LYS A 127 -2.10 7.91 -18.91
N LYS A 128 -1.50 7.79 -17.73
CA LYS A 128 -0.10 7.36 -17.57
C LYS A 128 0.11 5.85 -17.56
N VAL A 129 -0.90 5.05 -17.20
CA VAL A 129 -0.77 3.58 -17.23
C VAL A 129 -0.59 3.05 -18.64
N SER A 130 -1.25 3.65 -19.63
CA SER A 130 -1.13 3.26 -21.04
C SER A 130 0.28 3.51 -21.59
N GLU A 131 0.95 4.59 -21.13
CA GLU A 131 2.32 4.98 -21.52
C GLU A 131 3.41 4.03 -20.99
N ILE A 132 3.11 3.18 -19.98
CA ILE A 132 4.08 2.21 -19.48
C ILE A 132 4.46 1.24 -20.61
N LYS A 133 5.75 1.02 -20.86
CA LYS A 133 6.20 0.05 -21.85
C LYS A 133 6.00 -1.38 -21.35
N GLY A 134 5.34 -2.23 -22.14
CA GLY A 134 5.11 -3.65 -21.82
C GLY A 134 3.97 -3.90 -20.82
N LYS A 135 4.00 -5.07 -20.19
CA LYS A 135 3.06 -5.49 -19.13
C LYS A 135 3.76 -5.49 -17.77
N ILE A 136 3.00 -5.41 -16.70
CA ILE A 136 3.51 -5.51 -15.32
C ILE A 136 3.28 -6.92 -14.74
N ASP A 137 4.07 -7.31 -13.74
CA ASP A 137 4.01 -8.63 -13.11
C ASP A 137 3.35 -8.61 -11.72
N TYR A 138 3.26 -7.45 -11.08
CA TYR A 138 2.61 -7.28 -9.78
C TYR A 138 2.18 -5.83 -9.58
N CYS A 139 1.03 -5.62 -8.93
CA CYS A 139 0.58 -4.30 -8.48
C CYS A 139 0.42 -4.31 -6.96
N VAL A 140 0.98 -3.32 -6.26
CA VAL A 140 0.75 -3.14 -4.83
C VAL A 140 0.57 -1.68 -4.51
N THR A 141 -0.45 -1.36 -3.73
CA THR A 141 -0.75 0.04 -3.40
C THR A 141 -1.58 0.18 -2.14
N SER A 142 -1.58 1.38 -1.58
CA SER A 142 -2.56 1.85 -0.61
C SER A 142 -3.24 3.06 -1.25
N PRO A 143 -4.46 2.95 -1.76
CA PRO A 143 -5.14 4.08 -2.37
C PRO A 143 -5.28 5.21 -1.35
N PRO A 144 -5.23 6.48 -1.78
CA PRO A 144 -5.39 7.60 -0.87
C PRO A 144 -6.81 7.52 -0.31
N TYR A 145 -6.90 7.43 1.01
CA TYR A 145 -8.16 7.23 1.68
C TYR A 145 -9.08 8.44 1.45
N HIS A 146 -10.34 8.15 1.07
CA HIS A 146 -11.40 9.14 0.91
C HIS A 146 -11.53 10.05 2.14
N ASN A 147 -11.36 11.38 2.02
CA ASN A 147 -11.68 12.44 3.01
C ASN A 147 -11.39 12.25 4.52
N ILE A 148 -10.82 11.13 4.98
CA ILE A 148 -10.58 10.83 6.41
C ILE A 148 -9.66 11.89 7.03
N LEU A 149 -8.79 12.48 6.22
CA LEU A 149 -7.86 13.52 6.67
C LEU A 149 -8.45 14.92 6.71
N ARG A 150 -9.66 15.13 6.15
CA ARG A 150 -10.33 16.44 6.13
C ARG A 150 -11.03 16.77 7.45
N HIS A 151 -10.97 15.89 8.44
CA HIS A 151 -11.57 16.17 9.74
C HIS A 151 -10.70 17.09 10.58
N ASN A 152 -10.99 18.39 10.52
CA ASN A 152 -10.69 19.38 11.56
C ASN A 152 -11.55 19.14 12.81
N GLY A 153 -11.57 17.91 13.31
CA GLY A 153 -12.25 17.57 14.55
C GLY A 153 -11.48 18.13 15.72
N GLY A 154 -11.63 19.42 16.00
CA GLY A 154 -11.22 20.04 17.25
C GLY A 154 -11.96 19.35 18.40
N GLY A 155 -11.31 18.42 19.08
CA GLY A 155 -11.75 17.98 20.39
C GLY A 155 -11.53 19.13 21.37
N LEU A 156 -12.57 19.47 22.14
CA LEU A 156 -12.53 20.48 23.20
C LEU A 156 -11.36 20.21 24.15
N ARG A 157 -10.49 21.23 24.27
CA ARG A 157 -9.46 21.39 25.29
C ARG A 157 -10.11 22.08 26.49
N ASP A 158 -9.98 21.51 27.70
CA ASP A 158 -9.72 22.23 28.96
C ASP A 158 -9.96 21.33 30.19
N SER A 159 -9.15 20.29 30.37
CA SER A 159 -8.90 19.81 31.74
C SER A 159 -7.44 19.42 31.93
N LYS A 160 -6.83 19.96 32.99
CA LYS A 160 -5.46 19.65 33.46
C LYS A 160 -5.45 18.37 34.29
N ASP A 161 -6.15 17.32 33.86
CA ASP A 161 -6.14 16.04 34.57
C ASP A 161 -5.01 15.14 34.06
N LYS A 162 -4.17 14.68 35.00
CA LYS A 162 -2.99 13.83 34.73
C LYS A 162 -3.36 12.44 34.21
N ASP A 163 -4.63 12.04 34.33
CA ASP A 163 -5.17 10.75 33.85
C ASP A 163 -5.71 10.80 32.42
N VAL A 164 -5.74 11.97 31.77
CA VAL A 164 -6.20 12.13 30.39
C VAL A 164 -5.01 12.18 29.45
N ARG A 165 -4.72 11.08 28.74
CA ARG A 165 -3.68 11.07 27.69
C ARG A 165 -4.09 11.98 26.53
N ASN A 166 -3.42 13.12 26.45
CA ASN A 166 -3.52 14.08 25.35
C ASN A 166 -2.96 13.50 24.04
N GLY A 167 -3.73 13.61 22.96
CA GLY A 167 -3.18 13.42 21.62
C GLY A 167 -4.12 13.90 20.53
N SER A 168 -4.00 15.18 20.18
CA SER A 168 -4.50 15.69 18.90
C SER A 168 -3.74 15.04 17.75
N ARG A 169 -4.44 14.64 16.68
CA ARG A 169 -3.79 14.47 15.37
C ARG A 169 -3.48 15.87 14.84
N LEU A 170 -2.22 16.15 14.46
CA LEU A 170 -1.99 17.19 13.46
C LEU A 170 -2.71 16.71 12.20
N GLY A 171 -3.78 17.41 11.81
CA GLY A 171 -4.48 17.15 10.55
C GLY A 171 -3.46 17.25 9.43
N VAL A 172 -3.33 16.20 8.63
CA VAL A 172 -2.47 16.29 7.45
C VAL A 172 -3.25 17.01 6.37
N GLU A 173 -2.77 18.20 6.05
CA GLU A 173 -3.26 19.03 4.97
C GLU A 173 -3.11 18.30 3.61
N TYR A 174 -4.25 18.17 2.93
CA TYR A 174 -4.49 17.96 1.50
C TYR A 174 -3.48 17.09 0.71
N TYR A 175 -3.96 15.96 0.18
CA TYR A 175 -3.21 15.15 -0.80
C TYR A 175 -2.97 15.92 -2.12
N SER A 176 -3.90 16.76 -2.57
CA SER A 176 -3.72 17.75 -3.67
C SER A 176 -4.96 18.68 -3.77
N ASN A 177 -5.02 19.61 -4.73
CA ASN A 177 -6.24 20.37 -5.10
C ASN A 177 -6.95 19.82 -6.36
N ASP A 178 -6.49 18.68 -6.91
CA ASP A 178 -7.06 18.14 -8.15
C ASP A 178 -8.39 17.41 -7.87
N LYS A 179 -9.43 17.69 -8.67
CA LYS A 179 -10.75 17.04 -8.55
C LYS A 179 -10.72 15.55 -8.85
N ARG A 180 -9.66 15.02 -9.47
CA ARG A 180 -9.50 13.60 -9.79
C ARG A 180 -8.68 12.84 -8.75
N ASP A 181 -8.17 13.54 -7.73
CA ASP A 181 -7.51 12.90 -6.61
C ASP A 181 -8.55 12.12 -5.80
N LEU A 182 -8.32 10.82 -5.66
CA LEU A 182 -9.15 9.90 -4.88
C LEU A 182 -9.36 10.39 -3.43
N GLY A 183 -8.34 11.04 -2.84
CA GLY A 183 -8.41 11.61 -1.49
C GLY A 183 -9.25 12.89 -1.39
N ASN A 184 -9.65 13.48 -2.52
CA ASN A 184 -10.38 14.76 -2.58
C ASN A 184 -11.89 14.65 -2.80
N GLN A 185 -12.40 13.45 -3.07
CA GLN A 185 -13.80 13.24 -3.43
C GLN A 185 -14.71 13.54 -2.25
N THR A 186 -15.79 14.30 -2.43
CA THR A 186 -16.73 14.66 -1.37
C THR A 186 -17.62 13.49 -0.94
N GLN A 187 -17.94 12.58 -1.87
CA GLN A 187 -18.80 11.43 -1.63
C GLN A 187 -18.02 10.11 -1.75
N TYR A 188 -18.32 9.16 -0.86
CA TYR A 188 -17.64 7.86 -0.84
C TYR A 188 -17.82 7.05 -2.13
N LYS A 189 -18.99 7.17 -2.77
CA LYS A 189 -19.26 6.53 -4.07
C LYS A 189 -18.34 7.03 -5.19
N ASP A 190 -17.93 8.30 -5.17
CA ASP A 190 -17.03 8.86 -6.18
C ASP A 190 -15.61 8.35 -5.99
N PHE A 191 -15.18 8.15 -4.74
CA PHE A 191 -13.94 7.44 -4.44
C PHE A 191 -13.96 6.02 -5.03
N LEU A 192 -15.02 5.25 -4.77
CA LEU A 192 -15.15 3.90 -5.33
C LEU A 192 -15.16 3.92 -6.86
N ARG A 193 -15.88 4.85 -7.49
CA ARG A 193 -15.91 4.98 -8.95
C ARG A 193 -14.52 5.25 -9.53
N LEU A 194 -13.80 6.23 -9.02
CA LEU A 194 -12.45 6.55 -9.49
C LEU A 194 -11.45 5.41 -9.21
N LEU A 195 -11.60 4.70 -8.10
CA LEU A 195 -10.77 3.54 -7.80
C LEU A 195 -11.06 2.41 -8.80
N LYS A 196 -12.32 2.21 -9.18
CA LYS A 196 -12.71 1.24 -10.21
C LYS A 196 -12.10 1.59 -11.57
N GLU A 197 -12.17 2.84 -11.99
CA GLU A 197 -11.53 3.34 -13.22
C GLU A 197 -10.02 3.09 -13.20
N ALA A 198 -9.36 3.47 -12.11
CA ALA A 198 -7.93 3.25 -11.89
C ALA A 198 -7.53 1.77 -11.98
N MET A 199 -8.23 0.92 -11.22
CA MET A 199 -7.93 -0.51 -11.15
C MET A 199 -8.29 -1.25 -12.44
N THR A 200 -9.21 -0.72 -13.25
CA THR A 200 -9.49 -1.21 -14.61
C THR A 200 -8.27 -1.03 -15.53
N GLU A 201 -7.60 0.12 -15.47
CA GLU A 201 -6.36 0.34 -16.25
C GLU A 201 -5.21 -0.54 -15.75
N VAL A 202 -5.10 -0.72 -14.43
CA VAL A 202 -4.14 -1.66 -13.83
C VAL A 202 -4.41 -3.09 -14.31
N TYR A 203 -5.67 -3.54 -14.31
CA TYR A 203 -6.07 -4.87 -14.78
C TYR A 203 -5.66 -5.11 -16.24
N LYS A 204 -5.88 -4.13 -17.12
CA LYS A 204 -5.46 -4.20 -18.52
C LYS A 204 -3.93 -4.37 -18.65
N LYS A 205 -3.15 -3.71 -17.78
CA LYS A 205 -1.67 -3.72 -17.84
C LYS A 205 -1.02 -4.93 -17.17
N LEU A 206 -1.69 -5.53 -16.18
CA LEU A 206 -1.23 -6.71 -15.47
C LEU A 206 -1.25 -7.93 -16.38
N ARG A 207 -0.21 -8.78 -16.32
CA ARG A 207 -0.20 -10.07 -17.01
C ARG A 207 -1.22 -11.03 -16.40
N ASP A 208 -1.72 -11.95 -17.19
CA ASP A 208 -2.67 -12.95 -16.72
C ASP A 208 -2.02 -13.84 -15.66
N LYS A 209 -2.83 -14.32 -14.70
CA LYS A 209 -2.39 -15.12 -13.55
C LYS A 209 -1.40 -14.40 -12.61
N LYS A 210 -1.22 -13.08 -12.76
CA LYS A 210 -0.48 -12.24 -11.82
C LYS A 210 -1.39 -11.58 -10.80
N TYR A 211 -0.76 -10.97 -9.80
CA TYR A 211 -1.44 -10.56 -8.57
C TYR A 211 -1.49 -9.04 -8.41
N CYS A 212 -2.48 -8.60 -7.65
CA CYS A 212 -2.59 -7.24 -7.15
C CYS A 212 -2.89 -7.30 -5.64
N SER A 213 -2.22 -6.46 -4.85
CA SER A 213 -2.55 -6.29 -3.44
C SER A 213 -2.96 -4.84 -3.15
N ILE A 214 -4.08 -4.67 -2.45
CA ILE A 214 -4.56 -3.37 -1.97
C ILE A 214 -4.48 -3.37 -0.45
N ILE A 215 -3.75 -2.42 0.12
CA ILE A 215 -3.66 -2.20 1.56
C ILE A 215 -4.69 -1.14 1.95
N ILE A 216 -5.66 -1.51 2.78
CA ILE A 216 -6.74 -0.62 3.21
C ILE A 216 -7.22 -0.94 4.63
N SER A 217 -7.47 0.09 5.44
CA SER A 217 -8.24 -0.02 6.70
C SER A 217 -9.71 0.25 6.42
N ASP A 218 -10.62 -0.32 7.19
CA ASP A 218 -11.96 0.26 7.34
C ASP A 218 -11.87 1.61 8.05
N PHE A 219 -12.85 2.47 7.80
CA PHE A 219 -12.83 3.84 8.31
C PHE A 219 -14.21 4.45 8.39
N THR A 220 -14.29 5.61 9.03
CA THR A 220 -15.56 6.35 9.13
C THR A 220 -15.75 7.29 7.96
N VAL A 221 -16.94 7.28 7.36
CA VAL A 221 -17.44 8.32 6.45
C VAL A 221 -18.59 9.04 7.14
N ASN A 222 -18.53 10.37 7.23
CA ASN A 222 -19.53 11.18 7.94
C ASN A 222 -19.81 10.67 9.37
N LYS A 223 -18.74 10.32 10.11
CA LYS A 223 -18.77 9.74 11.47
C LYS A 223 -19.42 8.35 11.60
N LYS A 224 -19.79 7.69 10.50
CA LYS A 224 -20.33 6.32 10.48
C LYS A 224 -19.27 5.34 10.00
N GLU A 225 -19.08 4.23 10.73
CA GLU A 225 -18.20 3.14 10.28
C GLU A 225 -18.63 2.61 8.91
N THR A 226 -17.65 2.40 8.04
CA THR A 226 -17.84 1.97 6.65
C THR A 226 -16.95 0.77 6.38
N ASN A 227 -17.55 -0.30 5.82
CA ASN A 227 -16.84 -1.51 5.42
C ASN A 227 -16.12 -1.30 4.07
N ALA A 228 -15.12 -0.42 4.09
CA ALA A 228 -14.40 -0.03 2.90
C ALA A 228 -13.63 -1.20 2.28
N SER A 229 -13.12 -2.11 3.10
CA SER A 229 -12.46 -3.33 2.63
C SER A 229 -13.40 -4.22 1.80
N GLY A 230 -14.63 -4.48 2.29
CA GLY A 230 -15.64 -5.26 1.59
C GLY A 230 -16.18 -4.58 0.33
N ASP A 231 -16.30 -3.25 0.32
CA ASP A 231 -16.63 -2.48 -0.88
C ASP A 231 -15.51 -2.58 -1.94
N VAL A 232 -14.24 -2.50 -1.54
CA VAL A 232 -13.10 -2.65 -2.46
C VAL A 232 -13.00 -4.07 -3.02
N ILE A 233 -13.28 -5.11 -2.23
CA ILE A 233 -13.32 -6.50 -2.74
C ILE A 233 -14.33 -6.63 -3.88
N ARG A 234 -15.58 -6.17 -3.67
CA ARG A 234 -16.63 -6.22 -4.69
C ARG A 234 -16.26 -5.41 -5.93
N LEU A 235 -15.73 -4.20 -5.73
CA LEU A 235 -15.24 -3.35 -6.82
C LEU A 235 -14.17 -4.05 -7.66
N MET A 236 -13.20 -4.70 -7.03
CA MET A 236 -12.13 -5.40 -7.73
C MET A 236 -12.65 -6.63 -8.49
N GLN A 237 -13.62 -7.35 -7.91
CA GLN A 237 -14.31 -8.45 -8.59
C GLN A 237 -15.08 -7.96 -9.83
N ASP A 238 -15.78 -6.82 -9.74
CA ASP A 238 -16.45 -6.20 -10.89
C ASP A 238 -15.48 -5.82 -12.01
N VAL A 239 -14.23 -5.48 -11.68
CA VAL A 239 -13.17 -5.18 -12.68
C VAL A 239 -12.70 -6.46 -13.40
N GLY A 240 -12.89 -7.62 -12.79
CA GLY A 240 -12.49 -8.94 -13.32
C GLY A 240 -11.42 -9.65 -12.48
N PHE A 241 -11.00 -9.09 -11.35
CA PHE A 241 -10.07 -9.78 -10.46
C PHE A 241 -10.75 -10.89 -9.65
N GLY A 242 -10.07 -12.03 -9.48
CA GLY A 242 -10.41 -13.03 -8.47
C GLY A 242 -9.87 -12.62 -7.11
N PHE A 243 -10.67 -12.74 -6.05
CA PHE A 243 -10.23 -12.49 -4.67
C PHE A 243 -9.53 -13.74 -4.11
N GLU A 244 -8.31 -13.56 -3.61
CA GLU A 244 -7.42 -14.64 -3.11
C GLU A 244 -7.27 -14.61 -1.59
N GLY A 245 -8.11 -13.83 -0.89
CA GLY A 245 -8.09 -13.69 0.56
C GLY A 245 -7.40 -12.43 1.06
N ALA A 246 -7.49 -12.23 2.37
CA ALA A 246 -6.94 -11.07 3.06
C ALA A 246 -5.95 -11.48 4.16
N VAL A 247 -4.93 -10.65 4.36
CA VAL A 247 -4.05 -10.72 5.53
C VAL A 247 -4.37 -9.54 6.44
N VAL A 248 -4.51 -9.80 7.74
CA VAL A 248 -4.61 -8.76 8.77
C VAL A 248 -3.21 -8.28 9.12
N LEU A 249 -2.91 -7.03 8.80
CA LEU A 249 -1.64 -6.36 9.12
C LEU A 249 -1.79 -5.55 10.40
N VAL A 250 -1.30 -6.09 11.51
CA VAL A 250 -1.42 -5.51 12.84
C VAL A 250 -0.41 -4.37 13.04
N GLN A 251 -0.89 -3.23 13.53
CA GLN A 251 -0.13 -2.00 13.79
C GLN A 251 0.10 -1.78 15.30
N ASN A 252 0.98 -2.57 15.91
CA ASN A 252 1.24 -2.54 17.37
C ASN A 252 1.80 -1.21 17.91
N ASN A 253 2.27 -0.33 17.04
CA ASN A 253 2.89 0.94 17.43
C ASN A 253 1.92 2.12 17.42
N LYS A 254 0.64 1.89 17.12
CA LYS A 254 -0.38 2.95 17.08
C LYS A 254 -0.85 3.26 18.51
N PRO A 255 -0.93 4.54 18.92
CA PRO A 255 -1.49 4.89 20.22
C PRO A 255 -3.00 4.61 20.26
N LEU A 256 -3.49 4.19 21.43
CA LEU A 256 -4.90 4.11 21.75
C LEU A 256 -5.42 5.48 22.18
N TYR A 257 -6.62 5.81 21.72
CA TYR A 257 -7.35 7.00 22.13
C TYR A 257 -8.68 6.62 22.78
N PRO A 258 -9.15 7.35 23.80
CA PRO A 258 -10.40 7.07 24.50
C PRO A 258 -11.61 7.52 23.66
N PHE A 259 -11.72 7.02 22.43
CA PHE A 259 -12.79 7.41 21.52
C PHE A 259 -14.16 6.99 22.08
N GLY A 260 -15.08 7.95 22.10
CA GLY A 260 -16.45 7.72 22.55
C GLY A 260 -16.62 7.67 24.07
N TYR A 261 -15.57 7.52 24.87
CA TYR A 261 -15.70 7.51 26.33
C TYR A 261 -16.18 8.86 26.89
N PRO A 262 -17.05 8.86 27.92
CA PRO A 262 -17.80 7.72 28.49
C PRO A 262 -19.13 7.42 27.78
N TYR A 263 -19.45 8.13 26.69
CA TYR A 263 -20.81 8.21 26.14
C TYR A 263 -21.16 7.19 25.05
N ALA A 264 -20.17 6.59 24.36
CA ALA A 264 -20.39 5.77 23.18
C ALA A 264 -19.25 4.76 22.91
N TYR A 265 -19.59 3.65 22.26
CA TYR A 265 -18.59 2.75 21.68
C TYR A 265 -17.97 3.38 20.43
N LYS A 266 -16.64 3.46 20.39
CA LYS A 266 -15.91 3.81 19.18
C LYS A 266 -14.57 3.09 19.14
N MET A 267 -14.35 2.35 18.06
CA MET A 267 -13.19 1.48 17.91
C MET A 267 -11.91 2.26 17.60
N ASN A 268 -10.79 1.80 18.16
CA ASN A 268 -9.47 2.15 17.66
C ASN A 268 -9.09 1.12 16.58
N HIS A 269 -9.05 1.55 15.31
CA HIS A 269 -8.55 0.71 14.22
C HIS A 269 -7.03 0.50 14.38
N HIS A 270 -6.59 -0.72 14.70
CA HIS A 270 -5.18 -1.09 14.93
C HIS A 270 -4.62 -2.08 13.91
N HIS A 271 -5.33 -2.25 12.80
CA HIS A 271 -4.89 -3.08 11.69
C HIS A 271 -5.27 -2.45 10.36
N GLN A 272 -4.63 -2.95 9.31
CA GLN A 272 -5.05 -2.78 7.93
C GLN A 272 -5.28 -4.15 7.33
N TYR A 273 -6.10 -4.23 6.30
CA TYR A 273 -6.21 -5.40 5.45
C TYR A 273 -5.25 -5.28 4.28
N ILE A 274 -4.48 -6.34 4.02
CA ILE A 274 -3.84 -6.57 2.74
C ILE A 274 -4.78 -7.48 1.96
N LEU A 275 -5.55 -6.90 1.05
CA LEU A 275 -6.48 -7.60 0.17
C LEU A 275 -5.72 -8.10 -1.04
N ASN A 276 -5.70 -9.42 -1.29
CA ASN A 276 -4.98 -10.01 -2.40
C ASN A 276 -5.94 -10.45 -3.51
N PHE A 277 -5.54 -10.15 -4.73
CA PHE A 277 -6.31 -10.39 -5.93
C PHE A 277 -5.45 -11.01 -7.01
N LYS A 278 -6.06 -11.82 -7.87
CA LYS A 278 -5.42 -12.42 -9.04
C LYS A 278 -6.17 -12.00 -10.30
N LYS A 279 -5.43 -11.68 -11.36
CA LYS A 279 -6.00 -11.53 -12.68
C LYS A 279 -6.33 -12.91 -13.25
N VAL A 280 -7.62 -13.16 -13.45
CA VAL A 280 -8.17 -14.42 -13.96
C VAL A 280 -7.95 -14.52 -15.47
#